data_AF-A0A3B9BHI7-F1
#
_entry.id   AF-A0A3B9BHI7-F1
#
_cell.length_a   1.000
_cell.length_b   1.000
_cell.length_c   1.000
_cell.angle_alpha   90.00
_cell.angle_beta   90.00
_cell.angle_gamma   90.00
#
_symmetry.space_group_name_H-M   'P 1'
#
loop_
_entity.id
_entity.type
_entity.pdbx_description
1 polymer ?
#
loop_
_entity_poly.entity_id
_entity_poly.type
_entity_poly.pdbx_seq_one_letter_code
_entity_poly.pdbx_strand_id
1 'polypeptide(L)'
;ISTPVSYANDIIPRARGEAAQIEQGAQAYLQQTVAEAEGDAQRFLQVYEQYAKAKDVTRRRIYLETMEKVFADMNKVIISDERGSGVVPYLPLPEIRNRTQEGQ
;
A
#
# COMPACT_ATOMS: atom_id res chain seq x y z
N ILE A 1 -69.46 9.74 24.95
CA ILE A 1 -69.79 9.38 23.55
C ILE A 1 -68.73 10.02 22.67
N SER A 2 -67.81 9.22 22.11
CA SER A 2 -66.84 9.71 21.12
C SER A 2 -67.56 9.80 19.78
N THR A 3 -67.63 10.99 19.20
CA THR A 3 -68.30 11.22 17.92
C THR A 3 -67.41 10.78 16.75
N PRO A 4 -67.98 10.32 15.62
CA PRO A 4 -67.22 9.79 14.47
C PRO A 4 -66.16 10.74 13.88
N VAL A 5 -66.23 12.03 14.22
CA VAL A 5 -65.28 13.06 13.78
C VAL A 5 -63.91 12.95 14.47
N SER A 6 -63.83 12.44 15.71
CA SER A 6 -62.52 12.27 16.38
C SER A 6 -61.70 11.14 15.78
N TYR A 7 -62.36 10.04 15.39
CA TYR A 7 -61.70 8.88 14.80
C TYR A 7 -61.05 9.24 13.45
N ALA A 8 -61.74 10.03 12.61
CA ALA A 8 -61.19 10.54 11.36
C ALA A 8 -60.02 11.53 11.58
N ASN A 9 -60.10 12.36 12.61
CA ASN A 9 -59.05 13.31 12.97
C ASN A 9 -57.80 12.67 13.59
N ASP A 10 -57.89 11.45 14.14
CA ASP A 10 -56.73 10.77 14.74
C ASP A 10 -55.99 9.85 13.76
N ILE A 11 -56.66 9.37 12.71
CA ILE A 11 -56.09 8.40 11.75
C ILE A 11 -55.31 9.12 10.65
N ILE A 12 -55.86 10.20 10.08
CA ILE A 12 -55.22 10.91 8.97
C ILE A 12 -53.86 11.52 9.36
N PRO A 13 -53.72 12.21 10.52
CA PRO A 13 -52.42 12.74 10.94
C PRO A 13 -51.42 11.65 11.29
N ARG A 14 -51.89 10.53 11.87
CA ARG A 14 -51.04 9.40 12.24
C ARG A 14 -50.48 8.69 11.01
N ALA A 15 -51.32 8.41 10.02
CA ALA A 15 -50.91 7.84 8.74
C ALA A 15 -49.95 8.78 7.97
N ARG A 16 -50.16 10.10 8.03
CA ARG A 16 -49.20 11.08 7.49
C ARG A 16 -47.87 11.09 8.23
N GLY A 17 -47.90 10.94 9.56
CA GLY A 17 -46.69 10.82 10.38
C GLY A 17 -45.89 9.57 10.06
N GLU A 18 -46.55 8.42 9.93
CA GLU A 18 -45.91 7.16 9.50
C GLU A 18 -45.33 7.28 8.09
N ALA A 19 -46.07 7.86 7.14
CA ALA A 19 -45.56 8.09 5.78
C ALA A 19 -44.31 8.98 5.78
N ALA A 20 -44.34 10.09 6.52
CA ALA A 20 -43.18 10.99 6.65
C ALA A 20 -41.99 10.30 7.32
N GLN A 21 -42.23 9.45 8.32
CA GLN A 21 -41.19 8.69 8.99
C GLN A 21 -40.53 7.67 8.05
N ILE A 22 -41.33 7.00 7.21
CA ILE A 22 -40.84 6.06 6.20
C ILE A 22 -40.01 6.80 5.14
N GLU A 23 -40.51 7.94 4.64
CA GLU A 23 -39.79 8.76 3.65
C GLU A 23 -38.46 9.27 4.20
N GLN A 24 -38.45 9.81 5.42
CA GLN A 24 -37.22 10.27 6.07
C GLN A 24 -36.25 9.12 6.33
N GLY A 25 -36.75 7.95 6.74
CA GLY A 25 -35.92 6.75 6.91
C GLY A 25 -35.27 6.31 5.61
N ALA A 26 -36.02 6.32 4.50
CA ALA A 26 -35.50 5.99 3.18
C ALA A 26 -34.46 7.01 2.70
N GLN A 27 -34.70 8.30 2.91
CA GLN A 27 -33.74 9.37 2.57
C GLN A 27 -32.46 9.31 3.42
N ALA A 28 -32.58 9.02 4.71
CA ALA A 28 -31.44 8.82 5.59
C ALA A 28 -30.62 7.60 5.16
N TYR A 29 -31.27 6.48 4.83
CA TYR A 29 -30.60 5.28 4.33
C TYR A 29 -29.85 5.55 3.03
N LEU A 30 -30.50 6.22 2.07
CA LEU A 30 -29.86 6.60 0.81
C LEU A 30 -28.63 7.48 1.04
N GLN A 31 -28.73 8.50 1.88
CA GLN A 31 -27.61 9.37 2.22
C GLN A 31 -26.47 8.60 2.91
N GLN A 32 -26.80 7.70 3.83
CA GLN A 32 -25.83 6.85 4.50
C GLN A 32 -25.09 5.97 3.48
N THR A 33 -25.80 5.30 2.57
CA THR A 33 -25.19 4.45 1.55
C THR A 33 -24.28 5.23 0.61
N VAL A 34 -24.69 6.43 0.18
CA VAL A 34 -23.86 7.30 -0.67
C VAL A 34 -22.61 7.75 0.06
N ALA A 35 -22.74 8.23 1.30
CA ALA A 35 -21.60 8.69 2.10
C ALA A 35 -20.60 7.55 2.40
N GLU A 36 -21.09 6.35 2.65
CA GLU A 36 -20.26 5.16 2.85
C GLU A 36 -19.50 4.80 1.58
N ALA A 37 -20.18 4.75 0.44
CA ALA A 37 -19.56 4.48 -0.87
C ALA A 37 -18.51 5.54 -1.25
N GLU A 38 -18.79 6.82 -1.01
CA GLU A 38 -17.84 7.91 -1.24
C GLU A 38 -16.61 7.80 -0.32
N GLY A 39 -16.82 7.48 0.96
CA GLY A 39 -15.73 7.29 1.92
C GLY A 39 -14.83 6.11 1.58
N ASP A 40 -15.40 5.01 1.09
CA ASP A 40 -14.65 3.84 0.62
C ASP A 40 -13.87 4.15 -0.66
N ALA A 41 -14.48 4.87 -1.61
CA ALA A 41 -13.81 5.32 -2.82
C ALA A 41 -12.63 6.25 -2.51
N GLN A 42 -12.81 7.20 -1.59
CA GLN A 42 -11.72 8.09 -1.14
C GLN A 42 -10.59 7.31 -0.47
N ARG A 43 -10.90 6.34 0.40
CA ARG A 43 -9.89 5.45 1.01
C ARG A 43 -9.11 4.68 -0.05
N PHE A 44 -9.80 4.12 -1.04
CA PHE A 44 -9.16 3.42 -2.15
C PHE A 44 -8.21 4.34 -2.94
N LEU A 45 -8.67 5.56 -3.29
CA LEU A 45 -7.86 6.54 -4.00
C LEU A 45 -6.63 6.96 -3.21
N GLN A 46 -6.74 7.17 -1.89
CA GLN A 46 -5.59 7.48 -1.05
C GLN A 46 -4.56 6.36 -1.07
N VAL A 47 -4.98 5.10 -0.92
CA VAL A 47 -4.08 3.94 -1.00
C VAL A 47 -3.43 3.84 -2.39
N TYR A 48 -4.22 4.03 -3.45
CA TYR A 48 -3.73 4.01 -4.82
C TYR A 48 -2.71 5.13 -5.08
N GLU A 49 -2.95 6.35 -4.60
CA GLU A 49 -2.00 7.45 -4.73
C GLU A 49 -0.70 7.19 -3.98
N GLN A 50 -0.76 6.64 -2.77
CA GLN A 50 0.45 6.24 -2.03
C GLN A 50 1.24 5.17 -2.78
N TYR A 51 0.53 4.18 -3.35
CA TYR A 51 1.14 3.16 -4.19
C TYR A 51 1.75 3.74 -5.47
N ALA A 52 1.05 4.66 -6.14
CA ALA A 52 1.49 5.30 -7.38
C ALA A 52 2.70 6.22 -7.15
N LYS A 53 2.69 7.01 -6.07
CA LYS A 53 3.81 7.87 -5.66
C LYS A 53 5.07 7.06 -5.30
N ALA A 54 4.91 5.82 -4.84
CA ALA A 54 6.03 5.02 -4.34
C ALA A 54 6.69 4.09 -5.37
N LYS A 55 6.39 4.14 -6.67
CA LYS A 55 7.06 3.28 -7.66
C LYS A 55 8.54 3.65 -7.91
N ASP A 56 8.87 4.93 -7.99
CA ASP A 56 10.24 5.38 -8.31
C ASP A 56 11.17 5.43 -7.11
N VAL A 57 10.69 5.83 -5.93
CA VAL A 57 11.51 5.81 -4.70
C VAL A 57 11.84 4.39 -4.26
N THR A 58 10.96 3.41 -4.53
CA THR A 58 11.22 2.01 -4.23
C THR A 58 12.27 1.43 -5.17
N ARG A 59 12.16 1.69 -6.48
CA ARG A 59 13.20 1.29 -7.45
C ARG A 59 14.54 1.96 -7.16
N ARG A 60 14.53 3.25 -6.85
CA ARG A 60 15.74 4.01 -6.55
C ARG A 60 16.39 3.54 -5.24
N ARG A 61 15.60 3.22 -4.21
CA ARG A 61 16.10 2.60 -2.96
C ARG A 61 16.74 1.23 -3.24
N ILE A 62 16.04 0.34 -3.96
CA ILE A 62 16.57 -1.00 -4.29
C ILE A 62 17.86 -0.89 -5.12
N TYR A 63 17.90 0.01 -6.11
CA TYR A 63 19.10 0.26 -6.90
C TYR A 63 20.26 0.76 -6.04
N LEU A 64 20.02 1.74 -5.17
CA LEU A 64 21.06 2.28 -4.28
C LEU A 64 21.55 1.24 -3.27
N GLU A 65 20.66 0.48 -2.64
CA GLU A 65 21.04 -0.59 -1.69
C GLU A 65 21.80 -1.73 -2.38
N THR A 66 21.40 -2.08 -3.60
CA THR A 66 22.10 -3.13 -4.37
C THR A 66 23.47 -2.64 -4.79
N MET A 67 23.59 -1.40 -5.26
CA MET A 67 24.88 -0.79 -5.58
C MET A 67 25.75 -0.64 -4.34
N GLU A 68 25.21 -0.23 -3.19
CA GLU A 68 25.94 -0.21 -1.92
C GLU A 68 26.46 -1.59 -1.53
N LYS A 69 25.64 -2.65 -1.64
CA LYS A 69 26.09 -4.03 -1.35
C LYS A 69 27.18 -4.49 -2.32
N VAL A 70 27.01 -4.24 -3.61
CA VAL A 70 28.00 -4.61 -4.63
C VAL A 70 29.31 -3.83 -4.42
N PHE A 71 29.24 -2.52 -4.13
CA PHE A 71 30.42 -1.71 -3.84
C PHE A 71 31.04 -1.99 -2.47
N ALA A 72 30.29 -2.51 -1.49
CA ALA A 72 30.80 -2.91 -0.18
C ALA A 72 31.57 -4.25 -0.24
N ASP A 73 31.09 -5.22 -1.02
CA ASP A 73 31.76 -6.51 -1.21
C ASP A 73 32.90 -6.46 -2.25
N MET A 74 32.92 -5.41 -3.09
CA MET A 74 34.06 -5.14 -3.95
C MET A 74 35.25 -4.70 -3.10
N ASN A 75 36.30 -5.52 -3.07
CA ASN A 75 37.62 -5.12 -2.57
C ASN A 75 38.03 -3.80 -3.24
N LYS A 76 37.91 -2.68 -2.51
CA LYS A 76 38.31 -1.36 -2.95
C LYS A 76 39.83 -1.35 -3.13
N VAL A 77 40.29 -1.67 -4.34
CA VAL A 77 41.68 -1.45 -4.73
C VAL A 77 41.83 0.06 -4.91
N ILE A 78 42.18 0.76 -3.83
CA ILE A 78 42.72 2.11 -3.93
C ILE A 78 44.08 1.94 -4.61
N ILE A 79 44.10 2.06 -5.94
CA ILE A 79 45.36 2.26 -6.65
C ILE A 79 45.73 3.70 -6.34
N SER A 80 46.41 3.88 -5.20
CA SER A 80 47.23 5.06 -4.97
C SER A 80 48.28 5.02 -6.06
N ASP A 81 48.05 5.78 -7.14
CA ASP A 81 49.04 6.02 -8.19
C ASP A 81 50.16 6.88 -7.61
N GLU A 82 50.91 6.32 -6.66
CA GLU A 82 52.19 6.85 -6.25
C GLU A 82 53.13 5.68 -5.92
N ARG A 83 53.78 5.20 -6.99
CA ARG A 83 55.11 4.55 -6.99
C ARG A 83 55.15 3.06 -6.65
N GLY A 84 55.13 2.26 -7.71
CA GLY A 84 56.20 1.29 -7.98
C GLY A 84 56.18 -0.04 -7.23
N SER A 85 56.23 -1.11 -8.03
CA SER A 85 56.75 -2.46 -7.69
C SER A 85 55.82 -3.40 -6.91
N GLY A 86 55.41 -4.47 -7.61
CA GLY A 86 55.13 -5.76 -6.97
C GLY A 86 53.68 -6.03 -6.58
N VAL A 87 52.75 -6.04 -7.55
CA VAL A 87 51.44 -6.64 -7.33
C VAL A 87 51.58 -8.15 -7.50
N VAL A 88 51.70 -8.89 -6.41
CA VAL A 88 51.53 -10.35 -6.41
C VAL A 88 50.03 -10.62 -6.29
N PRO A 89 49.37 -11.19 -7.32
CA PRO A 89 47.98 -11.59 -7.20
C PRO A 89 47.87 -12.69 -6.15
N TYR A 90 47.17 -12.42 -5.05
CA TYR A 90 46.83 -13.46 -4.08
C TYR A 90 45.76 -14.34 -4.71
N LEU A 91 46.17 -15.47 -5.28
CA LEU A 91 45.27 -16.53 -5.73
C LEU A 91 45.05 -17.50 -4.57
N PRO A 92 43.86 -17.54 -3.95
CA PRO A 92 43.56 -18.54 -2.93
C PRO A 92 43.52 -19.93 -3.59
N LEU A 93 44.59 -20.70 -3.37
CA LEU A 93 44.75 -22.09 -3.80
C LEU A 93 43.74 -23.12 -3.24
N PRO A 94 42.92 -22.88 -2.18
CA PRO A 94 41.98 -23.90 -1.70
C PRO A 94 40.90 -24.32 -2.71
N GLU A 95 40.51 -23.44 -3.64
CA GLU A 95 39.39 -23.75 -4.56
C GLU A 95 39.81 -24.58 -5.78
N ILE A 96 41.09 -24.53 -6.18
CA ILE A 96 41.60 -25.37 -7.27
C ILE A 96 41.73 -26.83 -6.81
N ARG A 97 42.05 -27.08 -5.53
CA ARG A 97 42.24 -28.44 -5.03
C ARG A 97 40.94 -29.24 -4.96
N ASN A 98 39.80 -28.60 -4.69
CA ASN A 98 38.51 -29.28 -4.65
C ASN A 98 38.00 -29.66 -6.06
N ARG A 99 38.31 -28.88 -7.10
CA ARG A 99 37.90 -29.22 -8.47
C ARG A 99 38.67 -30.41 -9.05
N THR A 100 39.87 -30.70 -8.56
CA THR A 100 40.69 -31.83 -9.03
C THR A 100 40.31 -33.17 -8.37
N GLN A 101 39.55 -33.17 -7.26
CA GLN A 101 39.17 -34.40 -6.55
C GLN A 101 37.78 -34.95 -6.91
N GLU A 102 36.93 -34.21 -7.61
CA GLU A 102 35.61 -34.69 -8.07
C GLU A 102 35.65 -35.34 -9.47
N GLY A 103 36.85 -35.52 -10.02
CA GLY A 103 37.07 -36.14 -11.33
C GLY A 103 38.01 -37.35 -11.28
N GLN A 104 37.78 -38.30 -10.36
CA GLN A 104 38.29 -39.67 -10.42
C GLN A 104 37.25 -40.65 -9.86
#